data_AF-A0A2E8AK66-F1
#
_entry.id   AF-A0A2E8AK66-F1
#
_cell.length_a   1.000
_cell.length_b   1.000
_cell.length_c   1.000
_cell.angle_alpha   90.00
_cell.angle_beta   90.00
_cell.angle_gamma   90.00
#
_symmetry.space_group_name_H-M   'P 1'
#
loop_
_entity.id
_entity.type
_entity.pdbx_description
1 polymer ?
#
loop_
_entity_poly.entity_id
_entity_poly.type
_entity_poly.pdbx_seq_one_letter_code
_entity_poly.pdbx_strand_id
1 'polypeptide(L)'
;MFLRSFFIFFVYLLFISNLQANEYSPAVGKDYPDKLLWGDTHLHSNQSADAWSLGNSNLTPSDAFRFARGEEVVSESGVKAKLRVPLDFFMVSDHATYLGVFKRIENSEPEILKTPLGKRWRHYMDTNDPRLFTEFVEGLNGNQEQSFEKETYTPIWKEITENVDRFNNPGVFTAFIGYEWTPAPTGDNLHRVVVFKDGSEKAQKIIPFSAIDSDKPEDLWSFLENYNKTTGGEAISISHNSNISGGRMFPLENSYGEPIDQAYANMRNRWEPLVEATQVKGDSETHPVVSPDDPFADYETWEGNIGRSEIDRIEKINTEGDCANDENYKCYRYKKSEEHRYKGSYVRPALRRGLEIEKKIGVNPYK
;
A
#
# COMPACT_ATOMS: atom_id res chain seq x y z
N MET A 1 22.13 27.66 105.45
CA MET A 1 21.25 26.49 105.24
C MET A 1 20.74 26.57 103.80
N PHE A 2 20.85 25.47 103.05
CA PHE A 2 20.89 25.38 101.58
C PHE A 2 19.62 25.85 100.82
N LEU A 3 19.83 26.49 99.66
CA LEU A 3 18.87 26.52 98.54
C LEU A 3 19.36 25.56 97.44
N ARG A 4 18.50 24.67 96.95
CA ARG A 4 18.74 23.78 95.80
C ARG A 4 18.08 24.37 94.55
N SER A 5 18.84 24.52 93.47
CA SER A 5 18.32 24.76 92.12
C SER A 5 18.08 23.43 91.41
N PHE A 6 16.91 23.26 90.79
CA PHE A 6 16.58 22.15 89.90
C PHE A 6 16.70 22.60 88.44
N PHE A 7 17.47 21.85 87.65
CA PHE A 7 17.51 21.95 86.18
C PHE A 7 16.51 20.94 85.60
N ILE A 8 15.62 21.39 84.71
CA ILE A 8 14.73 20.51 83.94
C ILE A 8 15.24 20.48 82.50
N PHE A 9 15.66 19.30 82.03
CA PHE A 9 15.98 19.03 80.63
C PHE A 9 14.71 18.58 79.90
N PHE A 10 14.33 19.29 78.82
CA PHE A 10 13.26 18.86 77.92
C PHE A 10 13.88 18.06 76.76
N VAL A 11 13.53 16.78 76.64
CA VAL A 11 13.93 15.92 75.51
C VAL A 11 12.79 15.94 74.48
N TYR A 12 13.04 16.50 73.30
CA TYR A 12 12.14 16.40 72.14
C TYR A 12 12.37 15.06 71.44
N LEU A 13 11.39 14.16 71.49
CA LEU A 13 11.34 12.95 70.66
C LEU A 13 10.76 13.31 69.29
N LEU A 14 11.63 13.39 68.27
CA LEU A 14 11.23 13.47 66.87
C LEU A 14 10.79 12.07 66.40
N PHE A 15 9.49 11.88 66.20
CA PHE A 15 8.97 10.73 65.46
C PHE A 15 9.27 10.93 63.96
N ILE A 16 10.27 10.23 63.43
CA ILE A 16 10.49 10.12 61.99
C ILE A 16 9.54 9.03 61.48
N SER A 17 8.40 9.43 60.94
CA SER A 17 7.54 8.56 60.15
C SER A 17 8.24 8.25 58.82
N ASN A 18 8.81 7.06 58.68
CA ASN A 18 9.25 6.53 57.40
C ASN A 18 8.01 6.24 56.54
N LEU A 19 7.60 7.21 55.73
CA LEU A 19 6.66 7.02 54.64
C LEU A 19 7.40 6.35 53.48
N GLN A 20 7.42 5.02 53.44
CA GLN A 20 7.72 4.31 52.20
C GLN A 20 6.48 4.42 51.30
N ALA A 21 6.57 5.29 50.29
CA ALA A 21 5.58 5.33 49.23
C ALA A 21 5.83 4.15 48.28
N ASN A 22 4.92 3.18 48.26
CA ASN A 22 4.88 2.22 47.16
C ASN A 22 4.33 2.94 45.92
N GLU A 23 5.02 2.80 44.80
CA GLU A 23 4.61 3.36 43.52
C GLU A 23 3.33 2.64 43.07
N TYR A 24 2.17 3.28 43.32
CA TYR A 24 0.85 2.68 43.12
C TYR A 24 0.23 3.02 41.75
N SER A 25 0.77 4.02 41.04
CA SER A 25 0.19 4.48 39.78
C SER A 25 0.46 3.48 38.65
N PRO A 26 -0.55 2.72 38.18
CA PRO A 26 -0.34 1.67 37.18
C PRO A 26 -0.01 2.23 35.78
N ALA A 27 -0.12 3.54 35.60
CA ALA A 27 0.19 4.25 34.37
C ALA A 27 1.66 4.67 34.27
N VAL A 28 2.40 4.70 35.39
CA VAL A 28 3.83 5.03 35.36
C VAL A 28 4.59 3.89 34.67
N GLY A 29 5.39 4.23 33.66
CA GLY A 29 6.20 3.27 32.90
C GLY A 29 5.45 2.52 31.79
N LYS A 30 4.19 2.86 31.48
CA LYS A 30 3.53 2.36 30.27
C LYS A 30 3.91 3.23 29.06
N ASP A 31 4.76 2.70 28.19
CA ASP A 31 5.25 3.33 26.96
C ASP A 31 4.86 2.59 25.67
N TYR A 32 3.98 1.59 25.78
CA TYR A 32 3.45 0.83 24.64
C TYR A 32 2.08 1.37 24.20
N PRO A 33 1.75 1.32 22.88
CA PRO A 33 0.41 1.65 22.40
C PRO A 33 -0.64 0.67 22.94
N ASP A 34 -1.73 1.17 23.51
CA ASP A 34 -2.86 0.38 24.01
C ASP A 34 -4.18 0.65 23.26
N LYS A 35 -4.18 1.61 22.34
CA LYS A 35 -5.31 1.92 21.46
C LYS A 35 -5.20 1.11 20.16
N LEU A 36 -6.17 0.24 19.92
CA LEU A 36 -6.37 -0.40 18.62
C LEU A 36 -6.98 0.61 17.64
N LEU A 37 -6.38 0.72 16.45
CA LEU A 37 -6.84 1.60 15.38
C LEU A 37 -7.22 0.75 14.16
N TRP A 38 -8.32 1.09 13.50
CA TRP A 38 -8.81 0.44 12.29
C TRP A 38 -8.74 1.39 11.11
N GLY A 39 -8.24 0.92 9.97
CA GLY A 39 -8.13 1.75 8.80
C GLY A 39 -7.80 0.97 7.55
N ASP A 40 -7.75 1.69 6.44
CA ASP A 40 -7.50 1.17 5.11
C ASP A 40 -6.45 2.05 4.42
N THR A 41 -5.44 1.42 3.84
CA THR A 41 -4.35 2.10 3.13
C THR A 41 -4.40 1.86 1.63
N HIS A 42 -5.43 1.20 1.10
CA HIS A 42 -5.45 0.77 -0.29
C HIS A 42 -6.84 0.93 -0.92
N LEU A 43 -7.12 2.13 -1.42
CA LEU A 43 -8.37 2.45 -2.12
C LEU A 43 -8.13 3.34 -3.33
N HIS A 44 -8.82 3.03 -4.43
CA HIS A 44 -8.83 3.82 -5.65
C HIS A 44 -10.10 4.67 -5.78
N SER A 45 -9.91 5.92 -6.14
CA SER A 45 -10.95 6.91 -6.45
C SER A 45 -11.10 7.07 -7.97
N ASN A 46 -11.96 8.01 -8.40
CA ASN A 46 -12.06 8.37 -9.81
C ASN A 46 -10.81 9.03 -10.42
N GLN A 47 -9.76 9.25 -9.64
CA GLN A 47 -8.45 9.68 -10.16
C GLN A 47 -7.58 8.52 -10.63
N SER A 48 -7.91 7.27 -10.27
CA SER A 48 -7.23 6.10 -10.82
C SER A 48 -7.87 5.64 -12.12
N ALA A 49 -7.03 5.28 -13.10
CA ALA A 49 -7.49 4.82 -14.41
C ALA A 49 -8.28 3.50 -14.33
N ASP A 50 -7.91 2.59 -13.44
CA ASP A 50 -8.59 1.29 -13.27
C ASP A 50 -9.98 1.45 -12.65
N ALA A 51 -10.10 2.20 -11.55
CA ALA A 51 -11.37 2.49 -10.90
C ALA A 51 -12.32 3.23 -11.86
N TRP A 52 -11.81 4.22 -12.59
CA TRP A 52 -12.58 4.90 -13.63
C TRP A 52 -13.08 3.91 -14.70
N SER A 53 -12.19 3.03 -15.18
CA SER A 53 -12.52 2.03 -16.22
C SER A 53 -13.52 0.97 -15.75
N LEU A 54 -13.55 0.67 -14.45
CA LEU A 54 -14.52 -0.23 -13.82
C LEU A 54 -15.84 0.47 -13.43
N GLY A 55 -16.04 1.69 -13.90
CA GLY A 55 -17.29 2.43 -13.78
C GLY A 55 -17.32 3.47 -12.66
N ASN A 56 -16.26 3.63 -11.87
CA ASN A 56 -16.20 4.71 -10.87
C ASN A 56 -15.70 6.03 -11.49
N SER A 57 -16.55 6.70 -12.27
CA SER A 57 -16.21 8.01 -12.83
C SER A 57 -16.57 9.17 -11.89
N ASN A 58 -17.47 8.97 -10.91
CA ASN A 58 -18.02 10.06 -10.11
C ASN A 58 -17.50 10.15 -8.67
N LEU A 59 -17.16 9.04 -7.99
CA LEU A 59 -16.73 9.11 -6.58
C LEU A 59 -15.31 9.67 -6.46
N THR A 60 -15.21 10.84 -5.85
CA THR A 60 -13.95 11.57 -5.69
C THR A 60 -13.14 11.08 -4.49
N PRO A 61 -11.85 11.45 -4.37
CA PRO A 61 -11.10 11.28 -3.13
C PRO A 61 -11.83 11.86 -1.90
N SER A 62 -12.52 12.99 -2.07
CA SER A 62 -13.29 13.61 -0.99
C SER A 62 -14.44 12.72 -0.53
N ASP A 63 -15.14 12.06 -1.45
CA ASP A 63 -16.23 11.14 -1.11
C ASP A 63 -15.70 9.89 -0.40
N ALA A 64 -14.53 9.38 -0.82
CA ALA A 64 -13.87 8.28 -0.12
C ALA A 64 -13.51 8.64 1.33
N PHE A 65 -12.90 9.81 1.57
CA PHE A 65 -12.61 10.28 2.93
C PHE A 65 -13.88 10.49 3.78
N ARG A 66 -14.94 11.06 3.19
CA ARG A 66 -16.24 11.24 3.86
C ARG A 66 -16.82 9.88 4.27
N PHE A 67 -16.81 8.91 3.37
CA PHE A 67 -17.29 7.55 3.65
C PHE A 67 -16.48 6.87 4.75
N ALA A 68 -15.14 6.95 4.69
CA ALA A 68 -14.24 6.42 5.71
C ALA A 68 -14.51 7.04 7.10
N ARG A 69 -14.86 8.33 7.15
CA ARG A 69 -15.25 9.04 8.38
C ARG A 69 -16.69 8.77 8.83
N GLY A 70 -17.42 7.90 8.13
CA GLY A 70 -18.79 7.51 8.45
C GLY A 70 -19.85 8.54 8.05
N GLU A 71 -19.57 9.39 7.07
CA GLU A 71 -20.59 10.19 6.40
C GLU A 71 -21.36 9.36 5.37
N GLU A 72 -22.56 9.80 5.01
CA GLU A 72 -23.32 9.21 3.90
C GLU A 72 -22.76 9.69 2.56
N VAL A 73 -22.55 8.75 1.64
CA VAL A 73 -22.21 9.00 0.23
C VAL A 73 -23.20 8.26 -0.68
N VAL A 74 -23.26 8.65 -1.94
CA VAL A 74 -24.11 7.99 -2.96
C VAL A 74 -23.18 7.26 -3.92
N SER A 75 -23.33 5.95 -4.05
CA SER A 75 -22.55 5.14 -4.98
C SER A 75 -22.81 5.54 -6.43
N GLU A 76 -21.95 5.07 -7.34
CA GLU A 76 -22.14 5.23 -8.79
C GLU A 76 -23.54 4.75 -9.26
N SER A 77 -24.06 3.67 -8.66
CA SER A 77 -25.38 3.12 -8.95
C SER A 77 -26.55 3.87 -8.28
N GLY A 78 -26.29 4.99 -7.61
CA GLY A 78 -27.30 5.80 -6.92
C GLY A 78 -27.70 5.30 -5.52
N VAL A 79 -27.00 4.30 -4.99
CA VAL A 79 -27.29 3.71 -3.68
C VAL A 79 -26.60 4.51 -2.58
N LYS A 80 -27.38 4.95 -1.58
CA LYS A 80 -26.82 5.59 -0.39
C LYS A 80 -26.08 4.56 0.46
N ALA A 81 -24.85 4.88 0.84
CA ALA A 81 -24.00 4.03 1.65
C ALA A 81 -23.32 4.83 2.77
N LYS A 82 -23.11 4.17 3.91
CA LYS A 82 -22.37 4.69 5.06
C LYS A 82 -21.76 3.54 5.86
N LEU A 83 -20.54 3.72 6.37
CA LEU A 83 -19.94 2.77 7.30
C LEU A 83 -20.68 2.76 8.64
N ARG A 84 -20.92 1.54 9.17
CA ARG A 84 -21.48 1.36 10.52
C ARG A 84 -20.54 1.88 11.60
N VAL A 85 -19.25 1.67 11.40
CA VAL A 85 -18.16 2.14 12.27
C VAL A 85 -17.17 2.89 11.38
N PRO A 86 -16.93 4.19 11.62
CA PRO A 86 -15.89 4.95 10.92
C PRO A 86 -14.51 4.35 11.13
N LEU A 87 -13.61 4.58 10.19
CA LEU A 87 -12.19 4.24 10.32
C LEU A 87 -11.47 5.29 11.18
N ASP A 88 -10.40 4.88 11.86
CA ASP A 88 -9.47 5.75 12.57
C ASP A 88 -8.42 6.37 11.64
N PHE A 89 -8.08 5.68 10.54
CA PHE A 89 -7.18 6.20 9.51
C PHE A 89 -7.57 5.72 8.12
N PHE A 90 -7.17 6.47 7.10
CA PHE A 90 -7.50 6.16 5.71
C PHE A 90 -6.49 6.75 4.72
N MET A 91 -6.33 6.09 3.57
CA MET A 91 -5.57 6.58 2.43
C MET A 91 -6.30 6.30 1.13
N VAL A 92 -6.32 7.28 0.23
CA VAL A 92 -6.61 7.07 -1.19
C VAL A 92 -5.27 6.86 -1.88
N SER A 93 -5.11 5.74 -2.57
CA SER A 93 -3.87 5.26 -3.18
C SER A 93 -4.06 5.03 -4.68
N ASP A 94 -4.49 6.06 -5.40
CA ASP A 94 -4.66 5.97 -6.85
C ASP A 94 -3.33 5.62 -7.55
N HIS A 95 -3.41 4.94 -8.70
CA HIS A 95 -2.23 4.61 -9.51
C HIS A 95 -1.45 5.88 -9.89
N ALA A 96 -0.15 5.91 -9.58
CA ALA A 96 0.75 6.98 -10.04
C ALA A 96 0.87 7.00 -11.57
N THR A 97 0.82 5.83 -12.20
CA THR A 97 0.84 5.71 -13.67
C THR A 97 -0.45 6.28 -14.24
N TYR A 98 -0.33 7.39 -14.97
CA TYR A 98 -1.44 8.18 -15.52
C TYR A 98 -2.41 8.75 -14.47
N LEU A 99 -1.89 9.06 -13.27
CA LEU A 99 -2.66 9.64 -12.17
C LEU A 99 -3.55 10.81 -12.62
N GLY A 100 -4.86 10.68 -12.40
CA GLY A 100 -5.87 11.69 -12.71
C GLY A 100 -6.14 11.92 -14.20
N VAL A 101 -5.35 11.33 -15.11
CA VAL A 101 -5.42 11.63 -16.56
C VAL A 101 -6.78 11.28 -17.13
N PHE A 102 -7.32 10.12 -16.80
CA PHE A 102 -8.61 9.66 -17.33
C PHE A 102 -9.72 10.66 -17.00
N LYS A 103 -9.77 11.10 -15.74
CA LYS A 103 -10.76 12.09 -15.29
C LYS A 103 -10.62 13.43 -16.02
N ARG A 104 -9.39 13.87 -16.29
CA ARG A 104 -9.14 15.12 -17.03
C ARG A 104 -9.52 15.04 -18.51
N ILE A 105 -9.35 13.87 -19.14
CA ILE A 105 -9.81 13.62 -20.51
C ILE A 105 -11.34 13.62 -20.55
N GLU A 106 -11.99 12.96 -19.59
CA GLU A 106 -13.45 12.96 -19.45
C GLU A 106 -13.98 14.40 -19.33
N ASN A 107 -13.36 15.21 -18.46
CA ASN A 107 -13.65 16.63 -18.25
C ASN A 107 -13.23 17.54 -19.42
N SER A 108 -12.65 16.99 -20.48
CA SER A 108 -12.21 17.72 -21.68
C SER A 108 -11.20 18.83 -21.40
N GLU A 109 -10.25 18.59 -20.49
CA GLU A 109 -9.25 19.58 -20.12
C GLU A 109 -8.27 19.88 -21.28
N PRO A 110 -8.14 21.15 -21.73
CA PRO A 110 -7.37 21.50 -22.93
C PRO A 110 -5.90 21.09 -22.86
N GLU A 111 -5.29 21.17 -21.68
CA GLU A 111 -3.88 20.87 -21.47
C GLU A 111 -3.56 19.38 -21.66
N ILE A 112 -4.53 18.50 -21.38
CA ILE A 112 -4.42 17.06 -21.64
C ILE A 112 -4.79 16.76 -23.09
N LEU A 113 -5.88 17.34 -23.58
CA LEU A 113 -6.39 17.10 -24.94
C LEU A 113 -5.52 17.67 -26.07
N LYS A 114 -4.55 18.54 -25.78
CA LYS A 114 -3.59 18.97 -26.80
C LYS A 114 -2.53 17.91 -27.13
N THR A 115 -2.25 16.98 -26.22
CA THR A 115 -1.22 15.95 -26.41
C THR A 115 -1.70 14.84 -27.36
N PRO A 116 -0.80 14.16 -28.08
CA PRO A 116 -1.18 13.03 -28.95
C PRO A 116 -1.94 11.92 -28.20
N LEU A 117 -1.44 11.55 -27.01
CA LEU A 117 -2.07 10.52 -26.18
C LEU A 117 -3.46 10.96 -25.68
N GLY A 118 -3.59 12.20 -25.19
CA GLY A 118 -4.86 12.73 -24.72
C GLY A 118 -5.94 12.77 -25.81
N LYS A 119 -5.59 13.13 -27.06
CA LYS A 119 -6.52 13.08 -28.20
C LYS A 119 -6.95 11.65 -28.53
N ARG A 120 -6.00 10.71 -28.53
CA ARG A 120 -6.26 9.30 -28.84
C ARG A 120 -7.16 8.67 -27.79
N TRP A 121 -6.85 8.86 -26.51
CA TRP A 121 -7.67 8.34 -25.42
C TRP A 121 -9.03 9.03 -25.32
N ARG A 122 -9.15 10.33 -25.65
CA ARG A 122 -10.46 10.97 -25.81
C ARG A 122 -11.29 10.25 -26.87
N HIS A 123 -10.69 9.97 -28.03
CA HIS A 123 -11.38 9.25 -29.08
C HIS A 123 -11.85 7.86 -28.62
N TYR A 124 -11.00 7.11 -27.91
CA TYR A 124 -11.39 5.81 -27.35
C TYR A 124 -12.53 5.91 -26.33
N MET A 125 -12.51 6.93 -25.46
CA MET A 125 -13.62 7.18 -24.53
C MET A 125 -14.92 7.50 -25.28
N ASP A 126 -14.86 8.32 -26.33
CA ASP A 126 -16.04 8.70 -27.14
C ASP A 126 -16.65 7.50 -27.91
N THR A 127 -15.83 6.53 -28.28
CA THR A 127 -16.26 5.35 -29.05
C THR A 127 -16.40 4.08 -28.21
N ASN A 128 -16.19 4.18 -26.89
CA ASN A 128 -16.16 3.04 -25.97
C ASN A 128 -15.20 1.92 -26.42
N ASP A 129 -14.02 2.33 -26.88
CA ASP A 129 -13.01 1.44 -27.45
C ASP A 129 -12.20 0.74 -26.34
N PRO A 130 -12.16 -0.62 -26.31
CA PRO A 130 -11.44 -1.36 -25.27
C PRO A 130 -9.94 -1.10 -25.27
N ARG A 131 -9.37 -0.56 -26.36
CA ARG A 131 -7.95 -0.20 -26.45
C ARG A 131 -7.53 0.86 -25.44
N LEU A 132 -8.47 1.65 -24.89
CA LEU A 132 -8.17 2.58 -23.79
C LEU A 132 -7.56 1.83 -22.59
N PHE A 133 -8.20 0.75 -22.17
CA PHE A 133 -7.73 -0.03 -21.03
C PHE A 133 -6.50 -0.88 -21.40
N THR A 134 -6.43 -1.38 -22.65
CA THR A 134 -5.24 -2.07 -23.15
C THR A 134 -3.99 -1.18 -23.10
N GLU A 135 -4.05 0.05 -23.64
CA GLU A 135 -2.91 0.98 -23.62
C GLU A 135 -2.54 1.41 -22.19
N PHE A 136 -3.53 1.50 -21.28
CA PHE A 136 -3.25 1.71 -19.85
C PHE A 136 -2.40 0.57 -19.27
N VAL A 137 -2.81 -0.68 -19.49
CA VAL A 137 -2.06 -1.87 -19.02
C VAL A 137 -0.68 -1.98 -19.68
N GLU A 138 -0.55 -1.62 -20.96
CA GLU A 138 0.75 -1.55 -21.64
C GLU A 138 1.68 -0.51 -20.99
N GLY A 139 1.14 0.63 -20.55
CA GLY A 139 1.87 1.62 -19.77
C GLY A 139 2.37 1.10 -18.41
N LEU A 140 1.61 0.24 -17.74
CA LEU A 140 2.07 -0.44 -16.50
C LEU A 140 3.23 -1.41 -16.75
N ASN A 141 3.36 -1.90 -17.98
CA ASN A 141 4.45 -2.79 -18.40
C ASN A 141 5.67 -2.00 -18.90
N GLY A 142 5.67 -0.66 -18.80
CA GLY A 142 6.71 0.20 -19.36
C GLY A 142 6.71 0.25 -20.90
N ASN A 143 5.69 -0.31 -21.55
CA ASN A 143 5.62 -0.50 -22.99
C ASN A 143 4.85 0.65 -23.67
N GLN A 144 5.18 1.89 -23.35
CA GLN A 144 4.50 3.05 -23.90
C GLN A 144 5.47 3.99 -24.61
N GLU A 145 5.32 4.14 -25.94
CA GLU A 145 6.14 5.07 -26.74
C GLU A 145 5.80 6.56 -26.46
N GLN A 146 4.58 6.85 -26.02
CA GLN A 146 4.07 8.19 -25.79
C GLN A 146 3.45 8.30 -24.41
N SER A 147 3.92 9.23 -23.59
CA SER A 147 3.34 9.54 -22.27
C SER A 147 3.09 11.04 -22.12
N PHE A 148 2.62 11.45 -20.95
CA PHE A 148 2.48 12.84 -20.56
C PHE A 148 3.77 13.32 -19.88
N GLU A 149 4.12 14.59 -20.12
CA GLU A 149 5.24 15.25 -19.42
C GLU A 149 5.00 15.25 -17.91
N LYS A 150 6.08 15.11 -17.13
CA LYS A 150 6.01 14.94 -15.68
C LYS A 150 5.30 16.11 -14.99
N GLU A 151 5.47 17.32 -15.51
CA GLU A 151 4.86 18.56 -15.02
C GLU A 151 3.33 18.56 -15.12
N THR A 152 2.75 17.71 -16.00
CA THR A 152 1.30 17.50 -16.10
C THR A 152 0.71 17.02 -14.78
N TYR A 153 1.48 16.23 -14.02
CA TYR A 153 1.03 15.64 -12.75
C TYR A 153 1.18 16.58 -11.56
N THR A 154 1.98 17.64 -11.64
CA THR A 154 2.18 18.60 -10.55
C THR A 154 0.87 19.20 -10.00
N PRO A 155 -0.03 19.78 -10.82
CA PRO A 155 -1.29 20.31 -10.30
C PRO A 155 -2.22 19.21 -9.76
N ILE A 156 -2.14 17.99 -10.31
CA ILE A 156 -2.93 16.83 -9.87
C ILE A 156 -2.49 16.40 -8.47
N TRP A 157 -1.17 16.23 -8.29
CA TRP A 157 -0.59 15.84 -7.03
C TRP A 157 -0.81 16.89 -5.94
N LYS A 158 -0.73 18.18 -6.30
CA LYS A 158 -1.09 19.27 -5.40
C LYS A 158 -2.54 19.16 -4.93
N GLU A 159 -3.49 18.95 -5.85
CA GLU A 159 -4.91 18.80 -5.52
C GLU A 159 -5.17 17.60 -4.58
N ILE A 160 -4.56 16.45 -4.87
CA ILE A 160 -4.68 15.23 -4.04
C ILE A 160 -4.12 15.48 -2.63
N THR A 161 -2.90 15.99 -2.52
CA THR A 161 -2.24 16.22 -1.22
C THR A 161 -2.96 17.27 -0.37
N GLU A 162 -3.45 18.36 -0.98
CA GLU A 162 -4.26 19.36 -0.26
C GLU A 162 -5.62 18.80 0.16
N ASN A 163 -6.19 17.87 -0.61
CA ASN A 163 -7.40 17.17 -0.21
C ASN A 163 -7.19 16.37 1.07
N VAL A 164 -6.11 15.58 1.14
CA VAL A 164 -5.77 14.79 2.32
C VAL A 164 -5.62 15.67 3.56
N ASP A 165 -4.86 16.77 3.47
CA ASP A 165 -4.66 17.70 4.59
C ASP A 165 -5.98 18.30 5.11
N ARG A 166 -6.97 18.53 4.22
CA ARG A 166 -8.32 19.00 4.63
C ARG A 166 -9.12 17.96 5.41
N PHE A 167 -8.90 16.67 5.15
CA PHE A 167 -9.61 15.58 5.82
C PHE A 167 -8.89 15.08 7.07
N ASN A 168 -7.59 15.34 7.19
CA ASN A 168 -6.80 14.97 8.35
C ASN A 168 -7.26 15.75 9.60
N ASN A 169 -7.56 15.04 10.67
CA ASN A 169 -7.92 15.62 11.97
C ASN A 169 -7.12 14.92 13.07
N PRO A 170 -5.90 15.40 13.38
CA PRO A 170 -4.99 14.73 14.31
C PRO A 170 -5.63 14.38 15.65
N GLY A 171 -5.47 13.13 16.08
CA GLY A 171 -6.07 12.61 17.31
C GLY A 171 -7.51 12.10 17.17
N VAL A 172 -8.18 12.36 16.04
CA VAL A 172 -9.53 11.88 15.74
C VAL A 172 -9.55 10.97 14.51
N PHE A 173 -8.95 11.42 13.40
CA PHE A 173 -8.88 10.69 12.14
C PHE A 173 -7.58 11.05 11.42
N THR A 174 -6.78 10.05 11.07
CA THR A 174 -5.54 10.27 10.32
C THR A 174 -5.78 10.04 8.83
N ALA A 175 -5.62 11.08 8.02
CA ALA A 175 -5.61 10.95 6.57
C ALA A 175 -4.15 10.88 6.10
N PHE A 176 -3.77 9.80 5.40
CA PHE A 176 -2.43 9.65 4.85
C PHE A 176 -2.38 10.17 3.42
N ILE A 177 -1.26 10.81 3.07
CA ILE A 177 -0.91 11.10 1.69
C ILE A 177 -0.26 9.84 1.13
N GLY A 178 -0.68 9.43 -0.07
CA GLY A 178 -0.09 8.29 -0.74
C GLY A 178 -0.54 8.13 -2.18
N TYR A 179 0.03 7.13 -2.83
CA TYR A 179 -0.28 6.70 -4.19
C TYR A 179 0.14 5.25 -4.35
N GLU A 180 -0.27 4.59 -5.42
CA GLU A 180 0.20 3.24 -5.74
C GLU A 180 1.20 3.26 -6.91
N TRP A 181 2.38 2.67 -6.71
CA TRP A 181 3.37 2.41 -7.74
C TRP A 181 3.14 1.02 -8.32
N THR A 182 2.84 0.94 -9.61
CA THR A 182 2.15 -0.22 -10.20
C THR A 182 2.79 -0.85 -11.42
N PRO A 183 4.07 -1.24 -11.34
CA PRO A 183 4.67 -2.01 -12.42
C PRO A 183 4.10 -3.43 -12.46
N ALA A 184 3.87 -3.91 -13.68
CA ALA A 184 3.40 -5.26 -13.93
C ALA A 184 4.29 -6.00 -14.94
N PRO A 185 5.61 -6.14 -14.73
CA PRO A 185 6.51 -6.74 -15.72
C PRO A 185 6.03 -8.14 -16.14
N THR A 186 5.86 -8.38 -17.45
CA THR A 186 5.25 -9.63 -17.97
C THR A 186 3.84 -9.91 -17.40
N GLY A 187 3.09 -8.86 -17.06
CA GLY A 187 1.81 -8.89 -16.36
C GLY A 187 1.91 -9.30 -14.88
N ASP A 188 3.07 -9.66 -14.34
CA ASP A 188 3.20 -10.08 -12.94
C ASP A 188 3.09 -8.88 -12.00
N ASN A 189 2.16 -8.92 -11.03
CA ASN A 189 1.94 -7.83 -10.09
C ASN A 189 3.19 -7.56 -9.24
N LEU A 190 3.75 -6.35 -9.34
CA LEU A 190 4.84 -5.88 -8.49
C LEU A 190 4.48 -4.55 -7.82
N HIS A 191 3.21 -4.41 -7.45
CA HIS A 191 2.66 -3.16 -6.95
C HIS A 191 3.01 -2.88 -5.49
N ARG A 192 3.07 -1.59 -5.15
CA ARG A 192 3.18 -1.09 -3.77
C ARG A 192 2.35 0.18 -3.58
N VAL A 193 1.68 0.30 -2.44
CA VAL A 193 1.19 1.62 -1.99
C VAL A 193 2.31 2.36 -1.26
N VAL A 194 2.60 3.59 -1.68
CA VAL A 194 3.55 4.49 -1.03
C VAL A 194 2.79 5.37 -0.04
N VAL A 195 3.21 5.34 1.22
CA VAL A 195 2.59 6.07 2.33
C VAL A 195 3.57 7.14 2.83
N PHE A 196 3.15 8.39 2.82
CA PHE A 196 3.92 9.49 3.40
C PHE A 196 3.46 9.77 4.82
N LYS A 197 4.42 9.95 5.73
CA LYS A 197 4.18 10.44 7.09
C LYS A 197 3.82 11.94 7.10
N ASP A 198 4.24 12.66 6.08
CA ASP A 198 4.21 14.11 6.02
C ASP A 198 2.90 14.65 5.43
N GLY A 199 2.64 15.95 5.67
CA GLY A 199 1.57 16.71 5.01
C GLY A 199 1.97 17.25 3.63
N SER A 200 1.04 17.98 3.01
CA SER A 200 1.16 18.45 1.62
C SER A 200 2.42 19.28 1.34
N GLU A 201 2.85 20.13 2.28
CA GLU A 201 4.02 21.01 2.11
C GLU A 201 5.30 20.25 1.72
N LYS A 202 5.51 19.07 2.31
CA LYS A 202 6.67 18.22 1.96
C LYS A 202 6.35 17.29 0.80
N ALA A 203 5.19 16.66 0.80
CA ALA A 203 4.82 15.70 -0.25
C ALA A 203 4.80 16.34 -1.65
N GLN A 204 4.48 17.63 -1.77
CA GLN A 204 4.49 18.38 -3.03
C GLN A 204 5.88 18.72 -3.58
N LYS A 205 6.96 18.43 -2.83
CA LYS A 205 8.34 18.61 -3.31
C LYS A 205 8.77 17.56 -4.33
N ILE A 206 7.94 16.52 -4.51
CA ILE A 206 8.12 15.48 -5.51
C ILE A 206 6.92 15.43 -6.43
N ILE A 207 7.11 14.77 -7.57
CA ILE A 207 6.03 14.25 -8.40
C ILE A 207 6.07 12.72 -8.19
N PRO A 208 4.91 12.05 -7.97
CA PRO A 208 4.87 10.61 -7.72
C PRO A 208 5.73 9.80 -8.70
N PHE A 209 6.48 8.85 -8.16
CA PHE A 209 7.27 7.91 -8.97
C PHE A 209 6.35 6.82 -9.49
N SER A 210 6.38 6.56 -10.79
CA SER A 210 5.43 5.69 -11.48
C SER A 210 6.14 4.55 -12.22
N ALA A 211 5.37 3.62 -12.78
CA ALA A 211 5.91 2.56 -13.63
C ALA A 211 6.51 3.10 -14.95
N ILE A 212 6.20 4.35 -15.31
CA ILE A 212 6.80 5.05 -16.46
C ILE A 212 8.25 5.47 -16.13
N ASP A 213 8.56 5.74 -14.85
CA ASP A 213 9.91 6.11 -14.42
C ASP A 213 10.82 4.88 -14.30
N SER A 214 10.34 3.80 -13.67
CA SER A 214 11.00 2.49 -13.60
C SER A 214 10.03 1.41 -13.10
N ASP A 215 10.28 0.16 -13.48
CA ASP A 215 9.60 -1.04 -12.97
C ASP A 215 10.36 -1.76 -11.85
N LYS A 216 11.51 -1.22 -11.42
CA LYS A 216 12.39 -1.83 -10.42
C LYS A 216 12.14 -1.31 -9.00
N PRO A 217 11.93 -2.20 -8.01
CA PRO A 217 11.75 -1.78 -6.61
C PRO A 217 12.92 -0.97 -6.07
N GLU A 218 14.14 -1.26 -6.50
CA GLU A 218 15.37 -0.55 -6.09
C GLU A 218 15.36 0.92 -6.51
N ASP A 219 14.78 1.24 -7.67
CA ASP A 219 14.65 2.61 -8.15
C ASP A 219 13.57 3.37 -7.36
N LEU A 220 12.45 2.70 -7.02
CA LEU A 220 11.45 3.26 -6.11
C LEU A 220 12.07 3.55 -4.73
N TRP A 221 12.83 2.61 -4.16
CA TRP A 221 13.49 2.82 -2.87
C TRP A 221 14.52 3.95 -2.91
N SER A 222 15.27 4.06 -4.01
CA SER A 222 16.20 5.18 -4.23
C SER A 222 15.46 6.52 -4.33
N PHE A 223 14.28 6.54 -4.96
CA PHE A 223 13.41 7.71 -4.98
C PHE A 223 12.94 8.10 -3.57
N LEU A 224 12.51 7.14 -2.74
CA LEU A 224 12.10 7.39 -1.35
C LEU A 224 13.27 7.86 -0.48
N GLU A 225 14.46 7.29 -0.69
CA GLU A 225 15.68 7.74 -0.02
C GLU A 225 16.02 9.18 -0.39
N ASN A 226 15.90 9.55 -1.67
CA ASN A 226 16.10 10.92 -2.11
C ASN A 226 15.05 11.89 -1.52
N TYR A 227 13.78 11.49 -1.45
CA TYR A 227 12.74 12.27 -0.77
C TYR A 227 13.13 12.53 0.70
N ASN A 228 13.57 11.50 1.42
CA ASN A 228 14.03 11.63 2.80
C ASN A 228 15.22 12.59 2.93
N LYS A 229 16.27 12.39 2.12
CA LYS A 229 17.50 13.21 2.14
C LYS A 229 17.25 14.68 1.81
N THR A 230 16.40 14.95 0.83
CA THR A 230 16.21 16.32 0.29
C THR A 230 15.14 17.12 1.04
N THR A 231 14.18 16.44 1.67
CA THR A 231 13.03 17.11 2.33
C THR A 231 13.01 16.92 3.85
N GLY A 232 13.76 15.96 4.39
CA GLY A 232 13.61 15.47 5.76
C GLY A 232 12.23 14.83 6.01
N GLY A 233 11.54 14.42 4.94
CA GLY A 233 10.28 13.71 4.98
C GLY A 233 10.47 12.21 5.18
N GLU A 234 9.41 11.52 5.55
CA GLU A 234 9.41 10.10 5.89
C GLU A 234 8.33 9.37 5.11
N ALA A 235 8.67 8.22 4.55
CA ALA A 235 7.76 7.40 3.78
C ALA A 235 8.09 5.91 3.93
N ILE A 236 7.11 5.08 3.62
CA ILE A 236 7.25 3.64 3.41
C ILE A 236 6.48 3.25 2.15
N SER A 237 6.72 2.05 1.65
CA SER A 237 5.92 1.37 0.66
C SER A 237 5.40 0.04 1.24
N ILE A 238 4.19 -0.35 0.87
CA ILE A 238 3.55 -1.58 1.33
C ILE A 238 3.30 -2.44 0.10
N SER A 239 4.00 -3.57 0.01
CA SER A 239 3.77 -4.55 -1.06
C SER A 239 2.39 -5.17 -0.91
N HIS A 240 1.72 -5.48 -2.02
CA HIS A 240 0.39 -6.13 -1.98
C HIS A 240 0.15 -7.02 -3.20
N ASN A 241 -0.92 -7.83 -3.12
CA ASN A 241 -1.30 -8.79 -4.16
C ASN A 241 -0.13 -9.65 -4.63
N SER A 242 0.69 -10.11 -3.69
CA SER A 242 1.86 -10.92 -4.01
C SER A 242 1.48 -12.27 -4.61
N ASN A 243 0.28 -12.78 -4.33
CA ASN A 243 -0.29 -14.00 -4.91
C ASN A 243 -0.20 -14.04 -6.45
N ILE A 244 -0.45 -12.89 -7.11
CA ILE A 244 -0.41 -12.71 -8.56
C ILE A 244 0.90 -12.07 -9.08
N SER A 245 1.97 -12.12 -8.28
CA SER A 245 3.30 -11.59 -8.65
C SER A 245 4.17 -12.53 -9.48
N GLY A 246 3.69 -13.74 -9.78
CA GLY A 246 4.49 -14.74 -10.50
C GLY A 246 5.80 -15.11 -9.81
N GLY A 247 5.90 -14.94 -8.49
CA GLY A 247 7.10 -15.22 -7.69
C GLY A 247 8.06 -14.02 -7.54
N ARG A 248 7.71 -12.85 -8.08
CA ARG A 248 8.57 -11.67 -8.11
C ARG A 248 8.50 -10.81 -6.86
N MET A 249 7.47 -10.98 -6.01
CA MET A 249 7.34 -10.13 -4.81
C MET A 249 8.39 -10.46 -3.75
N PHE A 250 8.74 -11.73 -3.60
CA PHE A 250 9.73 -12.21 -2.61
C PHE A 250 10.85 -13.01 -3.30
N PRO A 251 11.66 -12.38 -4.17
CA PRO A 251 12.58 -13.10 -5.05
C PRO A 251 13.79 -13.68 -4.30
N LEU A 252 14.66 -14.43 -4.98
CA LEU A 252 15.97 -14.83 -4.46
C LEU A 252 17.13 -14.02 -5.08
N GLU A 253 16.81 -13.25 -6.12
CA GLU A 253 17.70 -12.37 -6.87
C GLU A 253 17.05 -10.98 -6.91
N ASN A 254 17.87 -9.93 -7.01
CA ASN A 254 17.42 -8.55 -7.19
C ASN A 254 16.86 -8.31 -8.61
N SER A 255 16.38 -7.11 -8.91
CA SER A 255 15.81 -6.81 -10.24
C SER A 255 16.83 -6.83 -11.40
N TYR A 256 18.12 -6.94 -11.08
CA TYR A 256 19.22 -7.08 -12.05
C TYR A 256 19.67 -8.54 -12.25
N GLY A 257 19.03 -9.50 -11.57
CA GLY A 257 19.37 -10.93 -11.66
C GLY A 257 20.57 -11.33 -10.80
N GLU A 258 20.99 -10.48 -9.86
CA GLU A 258 22.08 -10.77 -8.94
C GLU A 258 21.52 -11.34 -7.63
N PRO A 259 22.24 -12.25 -6.94
CA PRO A 259 21.81 -12.75 -5.64
C PRO A 259 21.56 -11.63 -4.63
N ILE A 260 20.53 -11.77 -3.80
CA ILE A 260 20.23 -10.80 -2.73
C ILE A 260 21.44 -10.66 -1.79
N ASP A 261 21.86 -9.41 -1.59
CA ASP A 261 22.94 -9.02 -0.69
C ASP A 261 22.42 -8.21 0.52
N GLN A 262 23.35 -7.81 1.40
CA GLN A 262 23.00 -7.01 2.59
C GLN A 262 22.44 -5.63 2.22
N ALA A 263 22.90 -5.02 1.12
CA ALA A 263 22.44 -3.69 0.72
C ALA A 263 20.97 -3.75 0.29
N TYR A 264 20.60 -4.71 -0.57
CA TYR A 264 19.21 -4.98 -0.92
C TYR A 264 18.35 -5.24 0.31
N ALA A 265 18.80 -6.14 1.20
CA ALA A 265 18.02 -6.52 2.37
C ALA A 265 17.79 -5.36 3.33
N ASN A 266 18.80 -4.51 3.55
CA ASN A 266 18.66 -3.30 4.37
C ASN A 266 17.75 -2.26 3.72
N MET A 267 17.84 -2.08 2.41
CA MET A 267 17.00 -1.15 1.66
C MET A 267 15.53 -1.58 1.71
N ARG A 268 15.24 -2.86 1.45
CA ARG A 268 13.88 -3.41 1.58
C ARG A 268 13.35 -3.28 3.00
N ASN A 269 14.13 -3.65 4.02
CA ASN A 269 13.70 -3.51 5.42
C ASN A 269 13.36 -2.06 5.82
N ARG A 270 14.02 -1.08 5.20
CA ARG A 270 13.79 0.34 5.48
C ARG A 270 12.51 0.85 4.84
N TRP A 271 12.26 0.43 3.60
CA TRP A 271 11.22 1.01 2.75
C TRP A 271 9.97 0.15 2.65
N GLU A 272 10.07 -1.18 2.77
CA GLU A 272 8.95 -2.13 2.73
C GLU A 272 8.81 -2.95 4.03
N PRO A 273 8.50 -2.30 5.17
CA PRO A 273 8.33 -3.01 6.43
C PRO A 273 6.99 -3.75 6.55
N LEU A 274 6.07 -3.57 5.60
CA LEU A 274 4.71 -4.11 5.64
C LEU A 274 4.33 -4.78 4.31
N VAL A 275 3.42 -5.75 4.41
CA VAL A 275 2.76 -6.39 3.27
C VAL A 275 1.25 -6.46 3.54
N GLU A 276 0.45 -6.09 2.54
CA GLU A 276 -0.99 -6.38 2.55
C GLU A 276 -1.19 -7.84 2.14
N ALA A 277 -1.56 -8.67 3.12
CA ALA A 277 -1.75 -10.10 2.90
C ALA A 277 -3.09 -10.44 2.22
N THR A 278 -4.13 -9.61 2.36
CA THR A 278 -5.46 -9.91 1.83
C THR A 278 -6.06 -8.68 1.16
N GLN A 279 -6.58 -8.83 -0.05
CA GLN A 279 -7.18 -7.75 -0.84
C GLN A 279 -8.30 -8.31 -1.73
N VAL A 280 -9.03 -7.46 -2.47
CA VAL A 280 -10.11 -7.91 -3.38
C VAL A 280 -9.65 -8.90 -4.47
N LYS A 281 -8.35 -8.88 -4.83
CA LYS A 281 -7.72 -9.80 -5.79
C LYS A 281 -7.11 -11.04 -5.09
N GLY A 282 -7.69 -11.43 -3.96
CA GLY A 282 -7.39 -12.68 -3.25
C GLY A 282 -6.39 -12.54 -2.11
N ASP A 283 -6.18 -13.68 -1.44
CA ASP A 283 -5.26 -13.80 -0.31
C ASP A 283 -3.83 -14.16 -0.77
N SER A 284 -2.86 -13.56 -0.10
CA SER A 284 -1.42 -13.66 -0.33
C SER A 284 -0.68 -14.24 0.87
N GLU A 285 -1.36 -14.62 1.96
CA GLU A 285 -0.72 -15.18 3.15
C GLU A 285 -0.06 -16.52 2.84
N THR A 286 -0.82 -17.44 2.22
CA THR A 286 -0.37 -18.82 1.94
C THR A 286 -1.17 -19.48 0.81
N HIS A 287 -0.75 -20.68 0.39
CA HIS A 287 -1.42 -21.48 -0.62
C HIS A 287 -1.27 -22.99 -0.31
N PRO A 288 -2.19 -23.89 -0.72
CA PRO A 288 -2.08 -25.33 -0.43
C PRO A 288 -0.80 -25.98 -0.98
N VAL A 289 -0.25 -25.47 -2.09
CA VAL A 289 1.01 -25.98 -2.66
C VAL A 289 2.21 -25.76 -1.71
N VAL A 290 2.21 -24.68 -0.93
CA VAL A 290 3.32 -24.32 -0.02
C VAL A 290 3.03 -24.63 1.45
N SER A 291 1.77 -24.89 1.78
CA SER A 291 1.29 -25.28 3.11
C SER A 291 0.28 -26.45 3.01
N PRO A 292 0.70 -27.63 2.52
CA PRO A 292 -0.22 -28.73 2.19
C PRO A 292 -0.93 -29.35 3.39
N ASP A 293 -0.34 -29.21 4.58
CA ASP A 293 -0.89 -29.75 5.83
C ASP A 293 -1.79 -28.74 6.58
N ASP A 294 -1.97 -27.52 6.04
CA ASP A 294 -2.80 -26.49 6.62
C ASP A 294 -4.19 -26.46 5.95
N PRO A 295 -5.27 -26.86 6.66
CA PRO A 295 -6.61 -26.88 6.09
C PRO A 295 -7.18 -25.48 5.80
N PHE A 296 -6.56 -24.41 6.31
CA PHE A 296 -6.95 -23.02 6.05
C PHE A 296 -6.10 -22.37 4.95
N ALA A 297 -5.22 -23.13 4.29
CA ALA A 297 -4.33 -22.56 3.27
C ALA A 297 -5.03 -22.22 1.94
N ASP A 298 -6.27 -22.67 1.74
CA ASP A 298 -7.11 -22.35 0.59
C ASP A 298 -8.19 -21.32 0.97
N TYR A 299 -7.76 -20.10 1.30
CA TYR A 299 -8.64 -18.99 1.65
C TYR A 299 -8.60 -17.93 0.54
N GLU A 300 -9.75 -17.65 -0.08
CA GLU A 300 -9.90 -16.64 -1.14
C GLU A 300 -8.78 -16.67 -2.21
N THR A 301 -8.40 -17.87 -2.63
CA THR A 301 -7.33 -18.10 -3.60
C THR A 301 -7.63 -17.44 -4.94
N TRP A 302 -6.67 -16.68 -5.45
CA TRP A 302 -6.68 -16.10 -6.79
C TRP A 302 -5.28 -16.26 -7.38
N GLU A 303 -5.22 -16.86 -8.56
CA GLU A 303 -3.96 -17.04 -9.31
C GLU A 303 -4.00 -16.38 -10.69
N GLY A 304 -2.81 -16.16 -11.26
CA GLY A 304 -2.63 -15.55 -12.57
C GLY A 304 -1.78 -14.28 -12.51
N ASN A 305 -1.91 -13.45 -13.53
CA ASN A 305 -1.19 -12.19 -13.66
C ASN A 305 -2.16 -11.06 -14.07
N ILE A 306 -1.75 -9.81 -13.85
CA ILE A 306 -2.48 -8.62 -14.26
C ILE A 306 -2.62 -8.62 -15.78
N GLY A 307 -3.83 -8.32 -16.25
CA GLY A 307 -4.12 -8.20 -17.69
C GLY A 307 -4.14 -9.52 -18.46
N ARG A 308 -3.89 -10.67 -17.81
CA ARG A 308 -3.95 -12.02 -18.43
C ARG A 308 -3.04 -12.16 -19.66
N SER A 309 -1.90 -11.49 -19.65
CA SER A 309 -0.98 -11.49 -20.79
C SER A 309 -0.15 -12.78 -20.92
N GLU A 310 -0.01 -13.56 -19.84
CA GLU A 310 0.85 -14.76 -19.81
C GLU A 310 0.04 -16.02 -19.49
N ILE A 311 -1.04 -16.25 -20.24
CA ILE A 311 -1.94 -17.41 -20.03
C ILE A 311 -1.24 -18.77 -20.19
N ASP A 312 -0.08 -18.81 -20.85
CA ASP A 312 0.68 -20.05 -21.03
C ASP A 312 1.22 -20.63 -19.72
N ARG A 313 1.30 -19.84 -18.64
CA ARG A 313 1.75 -20.29 -17.31
C ARG A 313 0.64 -20.92 -16.48
N ILE A 314 -0.61 -20.67 -16.84
CA ILE A 314 -1.79 -21.11 -16.09
C ILE A 314 -2.58 -22.16 -16.86
N GLU A 315 -3.35 -22.95 -16.13
CA GLU A 315 -4.31 -23.92 -16.66
C GLU A 315 -5.64 -23.77 -15.94
N LYS A 316 -6.73 -24.11 -16.65
CA LYS A 316 -8.07 -24.08 -16.08
C LYS A 316 -8.30 -25.30 -15.22
N ILE A 317 -8.81 -25.11 -14.01
CA ILE A 317 -9.07 -26.18 -13.04
C ILE A 317 -10.24 -27.07 -13.51
N ASN A 318 -11.27 -26.44 -14.11
CA ASN A 318 -12.42 -27.10 -14.71
C ASN A 318 -12.98 -26.21 -15.84
N THR A 319 -13.74 -26.77 -16.78
CA THR A 319 -14.45 -26.04 -17.85
C THR A 319 -15.96 -25.94 -17.62
N GLU A 320 -16.49 -26.55 -16.56
CA GLU A 320 -17.92 -26.61 -16.26
C GLU A 320 -18.33 -25.68 -15.11
N GLY A 321 -19.64 -25.44 -14.97
CA GLY A 321 -20.21 -24.63 -13.88
C GLY A 321 -19.74 -23.18 -13.91
N ASP A 322 -19.36 -22.64 -12.75
CA ASP A 322 -18.83 -21.28 -12.62
C ASP A 322 -17.51 -21.09 -13.38
N CYS A 323 -16.81 -22.19 -13.67
CA CYS A 323 -15.62 -22.18 -14.52
C CYS A 323 -15.96 -22.22 -16.00
N ALA A 324 -17.22 -22.26 -16.43
CA ALA A 324 -17.55 -22.02 -17.84
C ALA A 324 -17.25 -20.56 -18.24
N ASN A 325 -17.32 -19.62 -17.29
CA ASN A 325 -16.95 -18.24 -17.50
C ASN A 325 -15.42 -18.08 -17.45
N ASP A 326 -14.80 -17.71 -18.57
CA ASP A 326 -13.36 -17.41 -18.62
C ASP A 326 -12.98 -16.18 -17.78
N GLU A 327 -13.95 -15.36 -17.37
CA GLU A 327 -13.75 -14.25 -16.43
C GLU A 327 -13.68 -14.71 -14.97
N ASN A 328 -13.97 -15.98 -14.66
CA ASN A 328 -13.85 -16.48 -13.29
C ASN A 328 -12.40 -16.88 -12.95
N TYR A 329 -11.65 -15.94 -12.37
CA TYR A 329 -10.23 -16.11 -12.06
C TYR A 329 -9.95 -17.20 -11.02
N LYS A 330 -10.92 -17.55 -10.17
CA LYS A 330 -10.80 -18.66 -9.20
C LYS A 330 -10.70 -20.04 -9.86
N CYS A 331 -10.97 -20.10 -11.17
CA CYS A 331 -10.91 -21.32 -11.95
C CYS A 331 -9.58 -21.54 -12.68
N TYR A 332 -8.56 -20.76 -12.36
CA TYR A 332 -7.22 -20.89 -12.93
C TYR A 332 -6.22 -21.20 -11.83
N ARG A 333 -5.20 -21.98 -12.21
CA ARG A 333 -4.02 -22.22 -11.38
C ARG A 333 -2.75 -22.24 -12.21
N TYR A 334 -1.61 -22.04 -11.60
CA TYR A 334 -0.32 -22.30 -12.24
C TYR A 334 -0.20 -23.76 -12.66
N LYS A 335 0.35 -23.99 -13.85
CA LYS A 335 0.74 -25.33 -14.31
C LYS A 335 1.75 -25.93 -13.34
N LYS A 336 1.80 -27.26 -13.27
CA LYS A 336 2.75 -27.97 -12.41
C LYS A 336 4.22 -27.56 -12.62
N SER A 337 4.60 -27.19 -13.85
CA SER A 337 5.95 -26.68 -14.17
C SER A 337 6.28 -25.34 -13.49
N GLU A 338 5.25 -24.56 -13.13
CA GLU A 338 5.35 -23.22 -12.57
C GLU A 338 5.19 -23.21 -11.03
N GLU A 339 5.06 -24.36 -10.36
CA GLU A 339 4.87 -24.43 -8.89
C GLU A 339 5.98 -23.74 -8.07
N HIS A 340 7.17 -23.55 -8.65
CA HIS A 340 8.25 -22.82 -8.00
C HIS A 340 7.89 -21.35 -7.69
N ARG A 341 6.92 -20.76 -8.41
CA ARG A 341 6.47 -19.36 -8.25
C ARG A 341 5.74 -19.12 -6.94
N TYR A 342 4.95 -20.07 -6.45
CA TYR A 342 4.23 -19.92 -5.17
C TYR A 342 5.18 -19.56 -4.02
N LYS A 343 6.42 -20.06 -4.03
CA LYS A 343 7.41 -19.75 -2.98
C LYS A 343 7.83 -18.27 -2.95
N GLY A 344 7.71 -17.55 -4.06
CA GLY A 344 8.02 -16.11 -4.15
C GLY A 344 6.78 -15.20 -4.18
N SER A 345 5.59 -15.79 -4.17
CA SER A 345 4.31 -15.07 -4.26
C SER A 345 3.58 -14.97 -2.93
N TYR A 346 3.91 -15.78 -1.92
CA TYR A 346 3.13 -15.84 -0.68
C TYR A 346 3.98 -15.47 0.55
N VAL A 347 3.35 -14.81 1.53
CA VAL A 347 4.00 -14.24 2.72
C VAL A 347 4.64 -15.32 3.60
N ARG A 348 3.95 -16.44 3.88
CA ARG A 348 4.52 -17.51 4.72
C ARG A 348 5.81 -18.13 4.11
N PRO A 349 5.84 -18.48 2.81
CA PRO A 349 7.10 -18.83 2.15
C PRO A 349 8.15 -17.71 2.17
N ALA A 350 7.74 -16.45 2.05
CA ALA A 350 8.66 -15.31 2.13
C ALA A 350 9.38 -15.24 3.48
N LEU A 351 8.66 -15.41 4.59
CA LEU A 351 9.25 -15.49 5.94
C LEU A 351 10.30 -16.60 6.03
N ARG A 352 10.03 -17.77 5.44
CA ARG A 352 11.00 -18.89 5.38
C ARG A 352 12.22 -18.55 4.52
N ARG A 353 12.02 -18.01 3.31
CA ARG A 353 13.11 -17.53 2.43
C ARG A 353 13.96 -16.48 3.15
N GLY A 354 13.31 -15.60 3.90
CA GLY A 354 13.94 -14.57 4.70
C GLY A 354 14.97 -15.13 5.69
N LEU A 355 14.59 -16.16 6.45
CA LEU A 355 15.49 -16.87 7.37
C LEU A 355 16.65 -17.58 6.64
N GLU A 356 16.39 -18.15 5.46
CA GLU A 356 17.44 -18.78 4.65
C GLU A 356 18.46 -17.77 4.12
N ILE A 357 17.99 -16.59 3.69
CA ILE A 357 18.83 -15.47 3.25
C ILE A 357 19.61 -14.92 4.43
N GLU A 358 18.97 -14.69 5.57
CA GLU A 358 19.62 -14.23 6.80
C GLU A 358 20.77 -15.12 7.23
N LYS A 359 20.62 -16.45 7.12
CA LYS A 359 21.72 -17.38 7.40
C LYS A 359 22.93 -17.19 6.48
N LYS A 360 22.74 -16.73 5.24
CA LYS A 360 23.81 -16.53 4.25
C LYS A 360 24.47 -15.16 4.36
N ILE A 361 23.67 -14.11 4.53
CA ILE A 361 24.14 -12.72 4.45
C ILE A 361 23.95 -11.92 5.74
N GLY A 362 23.39 -12.51 6.80
CA GLY A 362 23.23 -11.88 8.12
C GLY A 362 22.06 -10.90 8.24
N VAL A 363 21.26 -10.71 7.19
CA VAL A 363 20.09 -9.81 7.19
C VAL A 363 18.92 -10.51 6.49
N ASN A 364 17.77 -10.57 7.16
CA ASN A 364 16.51 -11.03 6.57
C ASN A 364 15.83 -9.89 5.79
N PRO A 365 15.62 -9.99 4.47
CA PRO A 365 14.92 -8.97 3.66
C PRO A 365 13.38 -9.02 3.78
N TYR A 366 12.82 -10.09 4.35
CA TYR A 366 11.38 -10.41 4.39
C TYR A 366 10.90 -10.64 5.83
N LYS A 367 11.43 -9.88 6.78
CA LYS A 367 11.15 -10.04 8.22
C LYS A 367 9.90 -9.30 8.69
#